data_AF-A0A0N4TYU4-F1
#
_entry.id   AF-A0A0N4TYU4-F1
#
_cell.length_a   1.000
_cell.length_b   1.000
_cell.length_c   1.000
_cell.angle_alpha   90.00
_cell.angle_beta   90.00
_cell.angle_gamma   90.00
#
_symmetry.space_group_name_H-M   'P 1'
#
loop_
_entity.id
_entity.type
_entity.pdbx_description
1 polymer ?
#
loop_
_entity_poly.entity_id
_entity_poly.type
_entity_poly.pdbx_seq_one_letter_code
_entity_poly.pdbx_strand_id
1 'polypeptide(L)'
;MTRFRQFLVNELKVCSEAEAANRIFFISAREMLDVRLKERGVIHHAYQVEGHQYRAMQFCNFETQFEQLISKSAISTKFEAHARRAREIVGEMRNNLDVVQNSTLKRKAELQSNFTTKEAIFKECLNNWKEFERLAITESQRLRNEVHLKVSADFYEEMQKLESIIDRFDNKFIDESAAIEEYKKNLADFVDKIVTEDLEARCTRGLMQRIWNLENSMYLHVNQILAEPYTKKLEQIWRYRPPFNFSICINCPSLMQDFREDLEFRFSFGITAIIRRINAYRLGKPITAVGSQPLLDVFKSYTKQANIEVGEGNMQQNCQEEMQMMTTAESQENAMMAQLILSSIGYVANGSLGLLVIGGIVSKAISWRFIAAGIALYGGLYAAEYWRWNSGAKEQHLKDQFRHHLNARMRSVATTHTLHCETQVLREMQQVLGGLKSTVGGVHQEMKTELDNMRREIEKIDHVTKGLNTIKGKASFLNTDLDRFENEFLKNGSHSPVIQ
;
A
#
# COMPACT_ATOMS: atom_id res chain seq x y z
N MET A 1 106.58 -25.17 -21.96
CA MET A 1 105.35 -24.96 -21.15
C MET A 1 105.56 -24.01 -19.97
N THR A 2 106.48 -24.29 -19.05
CA THR A 2 106.64 -23.57 -17.76
C THR A 2 106.67 -22.04 -17.84
N ARG A 3 107.48 -21.43 -18.73
CA ARG A 3 107.60 -19.95 -18.80
C ARG A 3 106.29 -19.25 -19.16
N PHE A 4 105.58 -19.72 -20.19
CA PHE A 4 104.30 -19.12 -20.59
C PHE A 4 103.21 -19.30 -19.52
N ARG A 5 103.19 -20.45 -18.85
CA ARG A 5 102.28 -20.73 -17.72
C ARG A 5 102.57 -19.81 -16.54
N GLN A 6 103.84 -19.64 -16.17
CA GLN A 6 104.28 -18.70 -15.14
C GLN A 6 103.90 -17.25 -15.48
N PHE A 7 104.05 -16.85 -16.74
CA PHE A 7 103.70 -15.50 -17.19
C PHE A 7 102.20 -15.19 -17.04
N LEU A 8 101.32 -16.10 -17.50
CA LEU A 8 99.87 -15.91 -17.41
C LEU A 8 99.33 -15.99 -15.96
N VAL A 9 99.87 -16.92 -15.16
CA VAL A 9 99.35 -17.24 -13.82
C VAL A 9 99.98 -16.38 -12.72
N ASN A 10 101.31 -16.21 -12.72
CA ASN A 10 102.03 -15.60 -11.60
C ASN A 10 102.34 -14.12 -11.82
N GLU A 11 102.68 -13.73 -13.05
CA GLU A 11 102.99 -12.33 -13.40
C GLU A 11 101.73 -11.54 -13.74
N LEU A 12 100.98 -11.96 -14.77
CA LEU A 12 99.75 -11.26 -15.19
C LEU A 12 98.54 -11.56 -14.32
N LYS A 13 98.50 -12.74 -13.66
CA LYS A 13 97.39 -13.19 -12.79
C LYS A 13 96.01 -13.17 -13.46
N VAL A 14 95.98 -13.48 -14.76
CA VAL A 14 94.76 -13.44 -15.60
C VAL A 14 94.04 -14.79 -15.71
N CYS A 15 94.67 -15.89 -15.29
CA CYS A 15 94.04 -17.21 -15.24
C CYS A 15 94.68 -18.12 -14.19
N SER A 16 93.97 -19.17 -13.79
CA SER A 16 94.48 -20.22 -12.90
C SER A 16 95.46 -21.17 -13.60
N GLU A 17 96.20 -21.94 -12.81
CA GLU A 17 97.16 -22.93 -13.32
C GLU A 17 96.51 -24.00 -14.21
N ALA A 18 95.25 -24.33 -13.95
CA ALA A 18 94.45 -25.29 -14.74
C ALA A 18 93.97 -24.66 -16.05
N GLU A 19 93.45 -23.42 -16.02
CA GLU A 19 92.98 -22.72 -17.21
C GLU A 19 94.11 -22.39 -18.18
N ALA A 20 95.33 -22.13 -17.69
CA ALA A 20 96.49 -21.80 -18.52
C ALA A 20 96.81 -22.87 -19.59
N ALA A 21 96.46 -24.14 -19.35
CA ALA A 21 96.56 -25.21 -20.36
C ALA A 21 95.66 -24.93 -21.58
N ASN A 22 94.46 -24.38 -21.35
CA ASN A 22 93.48 -24.01 -22.38
C ASN A 22 93.68 -22.57 -22.90
N ARG A 23 94.89 -22.02 -22.75
CA ARG A 23 95.28 -20.67 -23.24
C ARG A 23 96.61 -20.66 -24.00
N ILE A 24 97.36 -21.77 -24.02
CA ILE A 24 98.69 -21.88 -24.62
C ILE A 24 98.63 -22.99 -25.68
N PHE A 25 98.75 -22.62 -26.95
CA PHE A 25 98.61 -23.55 -28.08
C PHE A 25 99.88 -23.56 -28.94
N PHE A 26 100.33 -24.75 -29.35
CA PHE A 26 101.47 -24.92 -30.25
C PHE A 26 100.98 -25.17 -31.67
N ILE A 27 100.95 -24.09 -32.45
CA ILE A 27 100.32 -24.04 -33.76
C ILE A 27 101.33 -23.64 -34.85
N SER A 28 100.95 -23.86 -36.11
CA SER A 28 101.59 -23.23 -37.25
C SER A 28 100.53 -22.56 -38.12
N ALA A 29 100.46 -21.23 -38.04
CA ALA A 29 99.49 -20.46 -38.82
C ALA A 29 99.73 -20.62 -40.33
N ARG A 30 100.99 -20.80 -40.76
CA ARG A 30 101.33 -21.08 -42.16
C ARG A 30 100.82 -22.44 -42.63
N GLU A 31 101.06 -23.51 -41.87
CA GLU A 31 100.59 -24.85 -42.26
C GLU A 31 99.06 -24.91 -42.28
N MET A 32 98.37 -24.31 -41.30
CA MET A 32 96.89 -24.26 -41.29
C MET A 32 96.34 -23.39 -42.44
N LEU A 33 96.97 -22.26 -42.76
CA LEU A 33 96.58 -21.44 -43.90
C LEU A 33 96.74 -22.21 -45.22
N ASP A 34 97.89 -22.84 -45.45
CA ASP A 34 98.16 -23.62 -46.66
C ASP A 34 97.20 -24.82 -46.79
N VAL A 35 96.90 -25.51 -45.68
CA VAL A 35 95.87 -26.58 -45.67
C VAL A 35 94.50 -26.04 -46.10
N ARG A 36 94.04 -24.93 -45.50
CA ARG A 36 92.75 -24.31 -45.87
C ARG A 36 92.72 -23.76 -47.30
N LEU A 37 93.84 -23.25 -47.80
CA LEU A 37 93.97 -22.81 -49.20
C LEU A 37 93.96 -24.00 -50.17
N LYS A 38 94.55 -25.15 -49.79
CA LYS A 38 94.50 -26.39 -50.57
C LYS A 38 93.09 -26.98 -50.59
N GLU A 39 92.38 -27.00 -49.46
CA GLU A 39 90.97 -27.41 -49.37
C GLU A 39 90.06 -26.54 -50.24
N ARG A 40 90.36 -25.24 -50.35
CA ARG A 40 89.68 -24.29 -51.25
C ARG A 40 90.14 -24.34 -52.70
N GLY A 41 91.08 -25.22 -53.06
CA GLY A 41 91.61 -25.36 -54.42
C GLY A 41 92.50 -24.21 -54.90
N VAL A 42 92.92 -23.29 -54.02
CA VAL A 42 93.75 -22.12 -54.36
C VAL A 42 95.22 -22.50 -54.57
N ILE A 43 95.69 -23.54 -53.87
CA ILE A 43 97.04 -24.10 -54.03
C ILE A 43 96.98 -25.62 -54.18
N HIS A 44 97.89 -26.21 -54.95
CA HIS A 44 97.92 -27.67 -55.16
C HIS A 44 98.69 -28.42 -54.06
N HIS A 45 99.72 -27.80 -53.49
CA HIS A 45 100.59 -28.37 -52.47
C HIS A 45 100.63 -27.46 -51.25
N ALA A 46 100.37 -28.02 -50.06
CA ALA A 46 100.44 -27.29 -48.79
C ALA A 46 101.81 -27.51 -48.15
N TYR A 47 102.40 -26.47 -47.56
CA TYR A 47 103.59 -26.64 -46.73
C TYR A 47 103.23 -27.45 -45.47
N GLN A 48 103.89 -28.59 -45.27
CA GLN A 48 103.65 -29.51 -44.17
C GLN A 48 104.97 -30.12 -43.70
N VAL A 49 105.25 -30.03 -42.41
CA VAL A 49 106.41 -30.66 -41.76
C VAL A 49 105.93 -31.83 -40.88
N GLU A 50 106.83 -32.68 -40.41
CA GLU A 50 106.53 -33.72 -39.42
C GLU A 50 105.71 -33.14 -38.23
N GLY A 51 104.67 -33.86 -37.80
CA GLY A 51 103.74 -33.40 -36.76
C GLY A 51 102.72 -32.33 -37.19
N HIS A 52 102.59 -31.98 -38.49
CA HIS A 52 101.62 -30.96 -38.94
C HIS A 52 100.17 -31.28 -38.53
N GLN A 53 99.78 -32.56 -38.50
CA GLN A 53 98.44 -32.99 -38.08
C GLN A 53 98.12 -32.57 -36.64
N TYR A 54 99.10 -32.73 -35.73
CA TYR A 54 98.97 -32.28 -34.34
C TYR A 54 98.87 -30.75 -34.26
N ARG A 55 99.68 -30.01 -35.02
CA ARG A 55 99.63 -28.53 -35.05
C ARG A 55 98.33 -27.99 -35.66
N ALA A 56 97.75 -28.69 -36.64
CA ALA A 56 96.44 -28.38 -37.21
C ALA A 56 95.31 -28.63 -36.19
N MET A 57 95.33 -29.77 -35.50
CA MET A 57 94.40 -30.08 -34.40
C MET A 57 94.49 -29.04 -33.27
N GLN A 58 95.70 -28.65 -32.87
CA GLN A 58 95.94 -27.59 -31.88
C GLN A 58 95.40 -26.23 -32.35
N PHE A 59 95.45 -25.92 -33.65
CA PHE A 59 94.87 -24.69 -34.20
C PHE A 59 93.33 -24.71 -34.14
N CYS A 60 92.69 -25.83 -34.48
CA CYS A 60 91.23 -25.97 -34.33
C CYS A 60 90.79 -25.88 -32.86
N ASN A 61 91.56 -26.46 -31.94
CA ASN A 61 91.32 -26.33 -30.49
C ASN A 61 91.49 -24.87 -30.02
N PHE A 62 92.53 -24.17 -30.50
CA PHE A 62 92.70 -22.73 -30.27
C PHE A 62 91.47 -21.94 -30.72
N GLU A 63 90.98 -22.13 -31.95
CA GLU A 63 89.81 -21.41 -32.46
C GLU A 63 88.55 -21.71 -31.64
N THR A 64 88.32 -22.98 -31.29
CA THR A 64 87.17 -23.39 -30.47
C THR A 64 87.20 -22.76 -29.08
N GLN A 65 88.37 -22.76 -28.42
CA GLN A 65 88.55 -22.11 -27.12
C GLN A 65 88.43 -20.58 -27.24
N PHE A 66 89.00 -19.98 -28.30
CA PHE A 66 88.91 -18.55 -28.55
C PHE A 66 87.46 -18.09 -28.77
N GLU A 67 86.69 -18.80 -29.59
CA GLU A 67 85.27 -18.53 -29.86
C GLU A 67 84.43 -18.60 -28.57
N GLN A 68 84.61 -19.66 -27.77
CA GLN A 68 83.92 -19.81 -26.49
C GLN A 68 84.25 -18.66 -25.53
N LEU A 69 85.53 -18.29 -25.42
CA LEU A 69 85.99 -17.24 -24.50
C LEU A 69 85.53 -15.85 -24.92
N ILE A 70 85.68 -15.49 -26.20
CA ILE A 70 85.32 -14.16 -26.68
C ILE A 70 83.79 -13.97 -26.65
N SER A 71 83.02 -15.01 -27.00
CA SER A 71 81.55 -14.97 -26.94
C SER A 71 81.07 -14.85 -25.51
N LYS A 72 81.53 -15.72 -24.60
CA LYS A 72 81.18 -15.66 -23.16
C LYS A 72 81.55 -14.32 -22.53
N SER A 73 82.78 -13.84 -22.76
CA SER A 73 83.28 -12.59 -22.19
C SER A 73 82.50 -11.39 -22.73
N ALA A 74 82.23 -11.33 -24.04
CA ALA A 74 81.44 -10.27 -24.65
C ALA A 74 79.97 -10.27 -24.16
N ILE A 75 79.37 -11.45 -23.95
CA ILE A 75 78.01 -11.56 -23.42
C ILE A 75 77.94 -11.08 -21.97
N SER A 76 78.85 -11.55 -21.10
CA SER A 76 78.91 -11.11 -19.69
C SER A 76 79.17 -9.60 -19.59
N THR A 77 80.21 -9.08 -20.22
CA THR A 77 80.58 -7.66 -20.14
C THR A 77 79.53 -6.71 -20.74
N LYS A 78 78.76 -7.12 -21.75
CA LYS A 78 77.68 -6.29 -22.31
C LYS A 78 76.35 -6.43 -21.56
N PHE A 79 75.94 -7.63 -21.17
CA PHE A 79 74.56 -7.86 -20.71
C PHE A 79 74.39 -8.01 -19.20
N GLU A 80 75.44 -8.25 -18.41
CA GLU A 80 75.29 -8.41 -16.95
C GLU A 80 74.68 -7.15 -16.29
N ALA A 81 75.15 -5.96 -16.66
CA ALA A 81 74.61 -4.71 -16.15
C ALA A 81 73.13 -4.49 -16.54
N HIS A 82 72.75 -4.89 -17.75
CA HIS A 82 71.36 -4.81 -18.22
C HIS A 82 70.45 -5.84 -17.50
N ALA A 83 70.92 -7.07 -17.29
CA ALA A 83 70.19 -8.10 -16.55
C ALA A 83 69.96 -7.68 -15.08
N ARG A 84 71.00 -7.16 -14.41
CA ARG A 84 70.92 -6.61 -13.06
C ARG A 84 69.89 -5.47 -12.99
N ARG A 85 69.97 -4.50 -13.90
CA ARG A 85 69.04 -3.37 -13.95
C ARG A 85 67.61 -3.80 -14.27
N ALA A 86 67.41 -4.81 -15.11
CA ALA A 86 66.09 -5.39 -15.37
C ALA A 86 65.50 -6.04 -14.11
N ARG A 87 66.30 -6.79 -13.33
CA ARG A 87 65.84 -7.36 -12.05
C ARG A 87 65.50 -6.29 -11.00
N GLU A 88 66.26 -5.19 -10.92
CA GLU A 88 65.89 -4.04 -10.08
C GLU A 88 64.51 -3.48 -10.47
N ILE A 89 64.30 -3.21 -11.77
CA ILE A 89 63.03 -2.65 -12.27
C ILE A 89 61.85 -3.61 -12.03
N VAL A 90 62.03 -4.91 -12.25
CA VAL A 90 60.99 -5.92 -12.00
C VAL A 90 60.72 -6.10 -10.51
N GLY A 91 61.76 -6.03 -9.66
CA GLY A 91 61.62 -6.03 -8.20
C GLY A 91 60.77 -4.86 -7.70
N GLU A 92 61.13 -3.63 -8.08
CA GLU A 92 60.36 -2.43 -7.73
C GLU A 92 58.94 -2.46 -8.29
N MET A 93 58.75 -2.98 -9.51
CA MET A 93 57.41 -3.16 -10.08
C MET A 93 56.56 -4.13 -9.25
N ARG A 94 57.14 -5.23 -8.77
CA ARG A 94 56.44 -6.19 -7.87
C ARG A 94 56.13 -5.58 -6.51
N ASN A 95 57.08 -4.86 -5.90
CA ASN A 95 56.87 -4.16 -4.63
C ASN A 95 55.68 -3.18 -4.72
N ASN A 96 55.63 -2.37 -5.79
CA ASN A 96 54.52 -1.46 -6.05
C ASN A 96 53.18 -2.19 -6.26
N LEU A 97 53.17 -3.31 -6.99
CA LEU A 97 51.97 -4.12 -7.18
C LEU A 97 51.44 -4.71 -5.86
N ASP A 98 52.33 -5.19 -4.99
CA ASP A 98 51.95 -5.77 -3.69
C ASP A 98 51.41 -4.71 -2.72
N VAL A 99 51.97 -3.50 -2.71
CA VAL A 99 51.43 -2.36 -1.94
C VAL A 99 50.02 -1.99 -2.42
N VAL A 100 49.82 -1.85 -3.73
CA VAL A 100 48.51 -1.52 -4.30
C VAL A 100 47.51 -2.66 -4.10
N GLN A 101 47.93 -3.92 -4.24
CA GLN A 101 47.09 -5.10 -3.99
C GLN A 101 46.60 -5.14 -2.53
N ASN A 102 47.50 -4.93 -1.56
CA ASN A 102 47.14 -4.90 -0.14
C ASN A 102 46.16 -3.75 0.20
N SER A 103 46.41 -2.56 -0.35
CA SER A 103 45.49 -1.41 -0.21
C SER A 103 44.10 -1.72 -0.80
N THR A 104 44.07 -2.32 -2.00
CA THR A 104 42.85 -2.71 -2.71
C THR A 104 42.04 -3.75 -1.93
N LEU A 105 42.70 -4.77 -1.38
CA LEU A 105 42.07 -5.81 -0.55
C LEU A 105 41.48 -5.22 0.74
N LYS A 106 42.22 -4.36 1.44
CA LYS A 106 41.73 -3.69 2.65
C LYS A 106 40.50 -2.84 2.35
N ARG A 107 40.57 -1.99 1.30
CA ARG A 107 39.45 -1.15 0.89
C ARG A 107 38.23 -1.96 0.44
N LYS A 108 38.44 -3.12 -0.21
CA LYS A 108 37.35 -4.05 -0.54
C LYS A 108 36.67 -4.57 0.72
N ALA A 109 37.43 -5.03 1.72
CA ALA A 109 36.89 -5.56 2.97
C ALA A 109 36.09 -4.51 3.75
N GLU A 110 36.59 -3.28 3.86
CA GLU A 110 35.89 -2.14 4.46
C GLU A 110 34.55 -1.86 3.76
N LEU A 111 34.55 -1.74 2.42
CA LEU A 111 33.34 -1.49 1.63
C LEU A 111 32.35 -2.66 1.71
N GLN A 112 32.83 -3.90 1.69
CA GLN A 112 31.97 -5.09 1.80
C GLN A 112 31.28 -5.15 3.17
N SER A 113 32.01 -4.87 4.25
CA SER A 113 31.46 -4.78 5.61
C SER A 113 30.38 -3.70 5.70
N ASN A 114 30.71 -2.47 5.28
CA ASN A 114 29.78 -1.34 5.27
C ASN A 114 28.53 -1.61 4.42
N PHE A 115 28.70 -2.27 3.25
CA PHE A 115 27.59 -2.71 2.41
C PHE A 115 26.69 -3.69 3.16
N THR A 116 27.23 -4.73 3.80
CA THR A 116 26.41 -5.71 4.53
C THR A 116 25.67 -5.10 5.71
N THR A 117 26.29 -4.18 6.47
CA THR A 117 25.61 -3.45 7.56
C THR A 117 24.47 -2.59 7.04
N LYS A 118 24.70 -1.80 5.98
CA LYS A 118 23.67 -0.93 5.40
C LYS A 118 22.56 -1.73 4.68
N GLU A 119 22.88 -2.88 4.09
CA GLU A 119 21.90 -3.77 3.49
C GLU A 119 20.99 -4.41 4.56
N ALA A 120 21.54 -4.77 5.72
CA ALA A 120 20.76 -5.25 6.86
C ALA A 120 19.79 -4.17 7.37
N ILE A 121 20.28 -2.96 7.64
CA ILE A 121 19.47 -1.81 8.09
C ILE A 121 18.38 -1.47 7.07
N PHE A 122 18.68 -1.52 5.76
CA PHE A 122 17.70 -1.29 4.70
C PHE A 122 16.59 -2.37 4.69
N LYS A 123 16.95 -3.65 4.85
CA LYS A 123 15.98 -4.75 4.92
C LYS A 123 15.11 -4.68 6.19
N GLU A 124 15.70 -4.31 7.32
CA GLU A 124 15.01 -4.11 8.59
C GLU A 124 14.00 -2.96 8.49
N CYS A 125 14.41 -1.78 8.03
CA CYS A 125 13.54 -0.64 7.77
C CYS A 125 12.36 -1.01 6.85
N LEU A 126 12.62 -1.77 5.78
CA LEU A 126 11.60 -2.20 4.81
C LEU A 126 10.62 -3.23 5.38
N ASN A 127 11.07 -4.11 6.28
CA ASN A 127 10.19 -5.04 6.99
C ASN A 127 9.35 -4.34 8.05
N ASN A 128 9.98 -3.51 8.89
CA ASN A 128 9.30 -2.72 9.93
C ASN A 128 8.24 -1.79 9.31
N TRP A 129 8.52 -1.19 8.14
CA TRP A 129 7.54 -0.42 7.39
C TRP A 129 6.33 -1.27 6.93
N LYS A 130 6.54 -2.49 6.42
CA LYS A 130 5.43 -3.38 5.98
C LYS A 130 4.54 -3.78 7.15
N GLU A 131 5.15 -4.10 8.30
CA GLU A 131 4.40 -4.43 9.51
C GLU A 131 3.59 -3.23 10.01
N PHE A 132 4.21 -2.06 10.05
CA PHE A 132 3.54 -0.79 10.35
C PHE A 132 2.39 -0.50 9.38
N GLU A 133 2.60 -0.60 8.06
CA GLU A 133 1.56 -0.32 7.05
C GLU A 133 0.33 -1.23 7.26
N ARG A 134 0.55 -2.52 7.55
CA ARG A 134 -0.52 -3.46 7.88
C ARG A 134 -1.27 -3.09 9.18
N LEU A 135 -0.55 -2.72 10.23
CA LEU A 135 -1.13 -2.30 11.51
C LEU A 135 -1.90 -0.99 11.36
N ALA A 136 -1.33 0.00 10.68
CA ALA A 136 -1.93 1.31 10.40
C ALA A 136 -3.24 1.18 9.62
N ILE A 137 -3.30 0.33 8.60
CA ILE A 137 -4.54 0.02 7.86
C ILE A 137 -5.56 -0.64 8.80
N THR A 138 -5.14 -1.60 9.63
CA THR A 138 -6.03 -2.31 10.56
C THR A 138 -6.64 -1.36 11.60
N GLU A 139 -5.84 -0.48 12.20
CA GLU A 139 -6.31 0.52 13.16
C GLU A 139 -7.18 1.60 12.52
N SER A 140 -6.92 1.98 11.27
CA SER A 140 -7.79 2.89 10.52
C SER A 140 -9.17 2.28 10.26
N GLN A 141 -9.25 0.98 9.97
CA GLN A 141 -10.51 0.25 9.85
C GLN A 141 -11.22 0.09 11.20
N ARG A 142 -10.47 -0.15 12.29
CA ARG A 142 -11.03 -0.18 13.65
C ARG A 142 -11.64 1.17 14.02
N LEU A 143 -10.94 2.27 13.74
CA LEU A 143 -11.43 3.63 13.94
C LEU A 143 -12.69 3.92 13.11
N ARG A 144 -12.75 3.51 11.83
CA ARG A 144 -13.96 3.64 11.01
C ARG A 144 -15.16 2.96 11.68
N ASN A 145 -14.99 1.73 12.18
CA ASN A 145 -16.06 0.99 12.84
C ASN A 145 -16.48 1.66 14.18
N GLU A 146 -15.56 2.26 14.91
CA GLU A 146 -15.88 3.05 16.11
C GLU A 146 -16.63 4.35 15.78
N VAL A 147 -16.26 5.04 14.69
CA VAL A 147 -17.01 6.20 14.15
C VAL A 147 -18.43 5.77 13.78
N HIS A 148 -18.60 4.66 13.06
CA HIS A 148 -19.91 4.12 12.70
C HIS A 148 -20.80 3.92 13.93
N LEU A 149 -20.29 3.22 14.95
CA LEU A 149 -21.03 2.92 16.18
C LEU A 149 -21.37 4.19 16.96
N LYS A 150 -20.39 5.10 17.15
CA LYS A 150 -20.61 6.33 17.93
C LYS A 150 -21.56 7.29 17.23
N VAL A 151 -21.37 7.58 15.94
CA VAL A 151 -22.25 8.48 15.20
C VAL A 151 -23.67 7.91 15.15
N SER A 152 -23.84 6.61 14.89
CA SER A 152 -25.17 5.97 14.89
C SER A 152 -25.87 6.05 16.25
N ALA A 153 -25.12 5.87 17.35
CA ALA A 153 -25.66 5.99 18.71
C ALA A 153 -26.04 7.43 19.05
N ASP A 154 -25.16 8.41 18.78
CA ASP A 154 -25.42 9.84 19.01
C ASP A 154 -26.65 10.31 18.20
N PHE A 155 -26.78 9.90 16.93
CA PHE A 155 -27.99 10.16 16.11
C PHE A 155 -29.25 9.51 16.70
N TYR A 156 -29.18 8.26 17.14
CA TYR A 156 -30.33 7.56 17.73
C TYR A 156 -30.80 8.24 19.03
N GLU A 157 -29.87 8.70 19.86
CA GLU A 157 -30.19 9.45 21.06
C GLU A 157 -30.90 10.79 20.76
N GLU A 158 -30.45 11.55 19.75
CA GLU A 158 -31.13 12.82 19.40
C GLU A 158 -32.50 12.59 18.76
N MET A 159 -32.68 11.52 17.99
CA MET A 159 -34.00 11.14 17.48
C MET A 159 -35.00 10.81 18.60
N GLN A 160 -34.54 10.27 19.74
CA GLN A 160 -35.40 10.04 20.91
C GLN A 160 -35.72 11.37 21.63
N LYS A 161 -34.76 12.30 21.72
CA LYS A 161 -34.95 13.63 22.33
C LYS A 161 -35.78 14.60 21.50
N LEU A 162 -36.06 14.29 20.23
CA LEU A 162 -36.79 15.17 19.31
C LEU A 162 -38.14 15.68 19.86
N GLU A 163 -38.80 14.92 20.73
CA GLU A 163 -39.97 15.34 21.52
C GLU A 163 -39.69 16.58 22.37
N SER A 164 -38.73 16.48 23.28
CA SER A 164 -38.36 17.57 24.20
C SER A 164 -37.70 18.75 23.49
N ILE A 165 -37.16 18.54 22.27
CA ILE A 165 -36.68 19.64 21.42
C ILE A 165 -37.87 20.40 20.82
N ILE A 166 -38.86 19.70 20.25
CA ILE A 166 -40.06 20.31 19.64
C ILE A 166 -40.95 20.99 20.70
N ASP A 167 -41.08 20.41 21.89
CA ASP A 167 -41.86 21.00 22.99
C ASP A 167 -41.24 22.30 23.53
N ARG A 168 -39.93 22.50 23.35
CA ARG A 168 -39.22 23.75 23.69
C ARG A 168 -39.43 24.87 22.67
N PHE A 169 -40.11 24.61 21.56
CA PHE A 169 -40.47 25.64 20.58
C PHE A 169 -41.67 26.45 21.07
N ASP A 170 -41.38 27.60 21.68
CA ASP A 170 -42.36 28.60 22.11
C ASP A 170 -42.53 29.66 21.01
N ASN A 171 -43.59 29.52 20.23
CA ASN A 171 -44.00 30.47 19.19
C ASN A 171 -45.52 30.46 19.08
N LYS A 172 -46.12 31.63 18.83
CA LYS A 172 -47.58 31.78 18.83
C LYS A 172 -48.21 31.05 17.62
N PHE A 173 -48.93 29.96 17.87
CA PHE A 173 -49.72 29.28 16.84
C PHE A 173 -50.94 30.13 16.43
N ILE A 174 -51.15 30.29 15.13
CA ILE A 174 -52.28 30.99 14.52
C ILE A 174 -52.89 30.06 13.46
N ASP A 175 -54.20 29.86 13.54
CA ASP A 175 -54.98 28.91 12.73
C ASP A 175 -55.32 29.45 11.33
N GLU A 176 -54.33 30.05 10.66
CA GLU A 176 -54.42 30.67 9.33
C GLU A 176 -53.37 30.06 8.40
N SER A 177 -53.75 29.70 7.18
CA SER A 177 -52.90 28.89 6.27
C SER A 177 -51.51 29.47 6.03
N ALA A 178 -51.38 30.79 5.88
CA ALA A 178 -50.09 31.45 5.69
C ALA A 178 -49.23 31.43 6.97
N ALA A 179 -49.86 31.63 8.14
CA ALA A 179 -49.18 31.59 9.43
C ALA A 179 -48.73 30.16 9.80
N ILE A 180 -49.46 29.13 9.37
CA ILE A 180 -49.08 27.72 9.54
C ILE A 180 -47.84 27.38 8.69
N GLU A 181 -47.73 27.90 7.46
CA GLU A 181 -46.50 27.76 6.66
C GLU A 181 -45.28 28.42 7.29
N GLU A 182 -45.44 29.65 7.79
CA GLU A 182 -44.37 30.35 8.54
C GLU A 182 -44.00 29.61 9.84
N TYR A 183 -44.99 29.11 10.59
CA TYR A 183 -44.77 28.31 11.80
C TYR A 183 -44.00 27.02 11.51
N LYS A 184 -44.39 26.25 10.47
CA LYS A 184 -43.68 25.03 10.04
C LYS A 184 -42.22 25.31 9.69
N LYS A 185 -41.96 26.42 8.97
CA LYS A 185 -40.59 26.82 8.61
C LYS A 185 -39.78 27.20 9.85
N ASN A 186 -40.31 28.07 10.71
CA ASN A 186 -39.62 28.51 11.92
C ASN A 186 -39.37 27.34 12.89
N LEU A 187 -40.26 26.36 12.96
CA LEU A 187 -40.07 25.12 13.71
C LEU A 187 -38.96 24.26 13.09
N ALA A 188 -38.93 24.11 11.76
CA ALA A 188 -37.86 23.38 11.07
C ALA A 188 -36.49 24.03 11.28
N ASP A 189 -36.37 25.35 11.10
CA ASP A 189 -35.13 26.11 11.30
C ASP A 189 -34.64 26.04 12.77
N PHE A 190 -35.56 26.05 13.75
CA PHE A 190 -35.24 25.91 15.18
C PHE A 190 -34.73 24.51 15.54
N VAL A 191 -35.43 23.46 15.07
CA VAL A 191 -35.03 22.06 15.31
C VAL A 191 -33.70 21.76 14.60
N ASP A 192 -33.52 22.27 13.38
CA ASP A 192 -32.26 22.14 12.62
C ASP A 192 -31.05 22.61 13.41
N LYS A 193 -31.14 23.83 13.94
CA LYS A 193 -30.07 24.45 14.70
C LYS A 193 -29.72 23.64 15.96
N ILE A 194 -30.71 23.29 16.78
CA ILE A 194 -30.47 22.58 18.04
C ILE A 194 -29.92 21.19 17.79
N VAL A 195 -30.50 20.44 16.85
CA VAL A 195 -30.07 19.07 16.56
C VAL A 195 -28.68 19.05 15.93
N THR A 196 -28.37 19.99 15.03
CA THR A 196 -27.04 20.12 14.43
C THR A 196 -25.98 20.51 15.48
N GLU A 197 -26.25 21.50 16.33
CA GLU A 197 -25.33 21.93 17.40
C GLU A 197 -25.04 20.79 18.41
N ASP A 198 -26.05 20.04 18.86
CA ASP A 198 -25.82 18.95 19.83
C ASP A 198 -25.17 17.71 19.19
N LEU A 199 -25.54 17.34 17.95
CA LEU A 199 -24.88 16.24 17.23
C LEU A 199 -23.42 16.55 16.92
N GLU A 200 -23.09 17.76 16.49
CA GLU A 200 -21.71 18.19 16.26
C GLU A 200 -20.93 18.14 17.58
N ALA A 201 -21.48 18.66 18.67
CA ALA A 201 -20.83 18.64 19.98
C ALA A 201 -20.61 17.22 20.54
N ARG A 202 -21.57 16.29 20.36
CA ARG A 202 -21.50 14.89 20.84
C ARG A 202 -20.56 14.02 20.01
N CYS A 203 -20.70 14.05 18.69
CA CYS A 203 -19.91 13.23 17.79
C CYS A 203 -18.43 13.66 17.85
N THR A 204 -18.17 14.96 17.72
CA THR A 204 -16.81 15.49 17.57
C THR A 204 -15.95 15.29 18.82
N ARG A 205 -16.49 15.56 20.02
CA ARG A 205 -15.69 15.65 21.26
C ARG A 205 -14.90 14.38 21.57
N GLY A 206 -15.49 13.21 21.36
CA GLY A 206 -14.81 11.92 21.58
C GLY A 206 -14.00 11.44 20.38
N LEU A 207 -14.51 11.64 19.16
CA LEU A 207 -13.87 11.15 17.94
C LEU A 207 -12.57 11.92 17.63
N MET A 208 -12.57 13.24 17.79
CA MET A 208 -11.41 14.08 17.49
C MET A 208 -10.16 13.68 18.29
N GLN A 209 -10.32 13.40 19.59
CA GLN A 209 -9.21 12.94 20.43
C GLN A 209 -8.69 11.57 19.98
N ARG A 210 -9.58 10.64 19.60
CA ARG A 210 -9.17 9.31 19.13
C ARG A 210 -8.47 9.37 17.76
N ILE A 211 -8.96 10.20 16.85
CA ILE A 211 -8.32 10.47 15.55
C ILE A 211 -6.91 11.00 15.78
N TRP A 212 -6.77 12.09 16.55
CA TRP A 212 -5.48 12.70 16.87
C TRP A 212 -4.50 11.72 17.55
N ASN A 213 -4.97 10.90 18.49
CA ASN A 213 -4.16 9.86 19.13
C ASN A 213 -3.63 8.82 18.13
N LEU A 214 -4.45 8.40 17.14
CA LEU A 214 -4.02 7.45 16.11
C LEU A 214 -3.00 8.09 15.16
N GLU A 215 -3.23 9.32 14.71
CA GLU A 215 -2.29 10.07 13.86
C GLU A 215 -0.93 10.26 14.54
N ASN A 216 -0.92 10.66 15.81
CA ASN A 216 0.31 10.83 16.57
C ASN A 216 1.02 9.48 16.82
N SER A 217 0.26 8.41 17.08
CA SER A 217 0.82 7.04 17.20
C SER A 217 1.46 6.58 15.89
N MET A 218 0.83 6.85 14.74
CA MET A 218 1.38 6.57 13.41
C MET A 218 2.69 7.34 13.17
N TYR A 219 2.70 8.64 13.47
CA TYR A 219 3.91 9.47 13.37
C TYR A 219 5.05 8.94 14.25
N LEU A 220 4.78 8.62 15.52
CA LEU A 220 5.78 8.13 16.46
C LEU A 220 6.37 6.78 16.03
N HIS A 221 5.56 5.85 15.52
CA HIS A 221 6.06 4.59 14.98
C HIS A 221 6.95 4.80 13.74
N VAL A 222 6.54 5.65 12.80
CA VAL A 222 7.37 5.93 11.61
C VAL A 222 8.68 6.63 12.00
N ASN A 223 8.67 7.48 13.02
CA ASN A 223 9.88 8.11 13.56
C ASN A 223 10.83 7.12 14.26
N GLN A 224 10.34 5.95 14.70
CA GLN A 224 11.19 4.85 15.21
C GLN A 224 11.76 3.97 14.08
N ILE A 225 11.02 3.82 12.97
CA ILE A 225 11.47 3.07 11.78
C ILE A 225 12.57 3.82 11.03
N LEU A 226 12.51 5.16 11.02
CA LEU A 226 13.48 6.03 10.36
C LEU A 226 14.66 6.36 11.28
N ALA A 227 15.86 5.93 10.89
CA ALA A 227 17.10 6.37 11.54
C ALA A 227 17.39 7.86 11.26
N GLU A 228 18.21 8.49 12.11
CA GLU A 228 18.86 9.76 11.74
C GLU A 228 19.69 9.60 10.46
N PRO A 229 19.74 10.60 9.56
CA PRO A 229 19.24 11.98 9.71
C PRO A 229 17.81 12.20 9.19
N TYR A 230 17.09 11.15 8.80
CA TYR A 230 15.85 11.26 8.01
C TYR A 230 14.64 11.77 8.81
N THR A 231 14.65 11.58 10.13
CA THR A 231 13.65 12.07 11.09
C THR A 231 13.32 13.56 10.91
N LYS A 232 14.33 14.41 10.64
CA LYS A 232 14.16 15.86 10.42
C LYS A 232 13.31 16.20 9.18
N LYS A 233 13.40 15.41 8.11
CA LYS A 233 12.58 15.58 6.90
C LYS A 233 11.10 15.28 7.23
N LEU A 234 10.85 14.24 8.02
CA LEU A 234 9.51 13.85 8.48
C LEU A 234 8.90 14.92 9.39
N GLU A 235 9.64 15.38 10.40
CA GLU A 235 9.17 16.39 11.37
C GLU A 235 8.77 17.71 10.69
N GLN A 236 9.54 18.17 9.70
CA GLN A 236 9.21 19.36 8.92
C GLN A 236 7.87 19.21 8.18
N ILE A 237 7.61 18.05 7.56
CA ILE A 237 6.35 17.80 6.84
C ILE A 237 5.18 17.73 7.82
N TRP A 238 5.36 17.05 8.96
CA TRP A 238 4.31 16.86 9.96
C TRP A 238 3.87 18.19 10.61
N ARG A 239 4.81 19.10 10.87
CA ARG A 239 4.57 20.39 11.53
C ARG A 239 3.62 21.34 10.78
N TYR A 240 3.54 21.25 9.45
CA TYR A 240 2.67 22.12 8.63
C TYR A 240 1.35 21.47 8.22
N ARG A 241 1.02 20.28 8.73
CA ARG A 241 -0.26 19.63 8.44
C ARG A 241 -1.43 20.39 9.10
N PRO A 242 -2.50 20.74 8.36
CA PRO A 242 -3.69 21.35 8.96
C PRO A 242 -4.38 20.36 9.92
N PRO A 243 -5.00 20.85 11.01
CA PRO A 243 -5.79 20.00 11.90
C PRO A 243 -7.01 19.45 11.17
N PHE A 244 -7.37 18.21 11.47
CA PHE A 244 -8.62 17.62 10.98
C PHE A 244 -9.81 18.39 11.55
N ASN A 245 -10.79 18.71 10.69
CA ASN A 245 -12.07 19.28 11.09
C ASN A 245 -13.18 18.28 10.76
N PHE A 246 -14.05 18.04 11.74
CA PHE A 246 -15.15 17.09 11.68
C PHE A 246 -16.45 17.87 11.88
N SER A 247 -17.33 17.83 10.89
CA SER A 247 -18.54 18.67 10.85
C SER A 247 -19.73 17.81 10.45
N ILE A 248 -20.80 17.88 11.23
CA ILE A 248 -22.10 17.28 10.91
C ILE A 248 -23.08 18.42 10.69
N CYS A 249 -23.84 18.37 9.60
CA CYS A 249 -24.87 19.35 9.29
C CYS A 249 -26.11 18.58 8.82
N ILE A 250 -27.20 18.69 9.57
CA ILE A 250 -28.52 18.26 9.11
C ILE A 250 -29.18 19.48 8.44
N ASN A 251 -30.11 19.25 7.52
CA ASN A 251 -30.92 20.31 6.90
C ASN A 251 -32.39 19.92 7.04
N CYS A 252 -32.92 20.01 8.26
CA CYS A 252 -34.31 19.73 8.60
C CYS A 252 -35.31 20.47 7.70
N PRO A 253 -35.11 21.75 7.29
CA PRO A 253 -36.00 22.41 6.33
C PRO A 253 -36.14 21.65 5.01
N SER A 254 -35.05 21.09 4.47
CA SER A 254 -35.10 20.25 3.26
C SER A 254 -35.80 18.90 3.48
N LEU A 255 -35.74 18.33 4.69
CA LEU A 255 -36.42 17.08 5.06
C LEU A 255 -37.93 17.24 5.24
N MET A 256 -38.40 18.47 5.44
CA MET A 256 -39.82 18.79 5.65
C MET A 256 -40.52 19.35 4.40
N GLN A 257 -39.84 19.40 3.25
CA GLN A 257 -40.40 19.96 2.01
C GLN A 257 -41.61 19.18 1.46
N ASP A 258 -41.72 17.89 1.77
CA ASP A 258 -42.84 17.02 1.40
C ASP A 258 -43.93 16.91 2.48
N PHE A 259 -43.73 17.54 3.64
CA PHE A 259 -44.68 17.48 4.76
C PHE A 259 -45.96 18.27 4.43
N ARG A 260 -47.11 17.63 4.68
CA ARG A 260 -48.44 18.25 4.60
C ARG A 260 -49.18 17.97 5.90
N GLU A 261 -49.68 19.02 6.51
CA GLU A 261 -50.46 18.98 7.73
C GLU A 261 -51.88 18.46 7.48
N ASP A 262 -52.36 17.58 8.37
CA ASP A 262 -53.75 17.14 8.41
C ASP A 262 -54.38 17.67 9.71
N LEU A 263 -54.88 18.91 9.66
CA LEU A 263 -55.54 19.61 10.78
C LEU A 263 -57.07 19.52 10.72
N GLU A 264 -57.61 18.63 9.88
CA GLU A 264 -59.05 18.39 9.79
C GLU A 264 -59.57 17.75 11.08
N PHE A 265 -60.60 18.34 11.68
CA PHE A 265 -61.29 17.73 12.81
C PHE A 265 -61.98 16.43 12.35
N ARG A 266 -61.53 15.29 12.88
CA ARG A 266 -62.14 13.97 12.64
C ARG A 266 -62.54 13.34 13.96
N PHE A 267 -63.85 13.28 14.20
CA PHE A 267 -64.43 12.69 15.39
C PHE A 267 -64.00 11.22 15.57
N SER A 268 -63.52 10.86 16.75
CA SER A 268 -62.95 9.55 17.08
C SER A 268 -63.94 8.38 16.93
N PHE A 269 -65.24 8.64 17.06
CA PHE A 269 -66.32 7.67 16.80
C PHE A 269 -67.07 7.93 15.49
N GLY A 270 -66.52 8.74 14.57
CA GLY A 270 -67.09 8.96 13.26
C GLY A 270 -67.23 7.65 12.47
N ILE A 271 -68.30 7.51 11.68
CA ILE A 271 -68.61 6.30 10.91
C ILE A 271 -67.42 5.89 10.01
N THR A 272 -66.71 6.85 9.44
CA THR A 272 -65.49 6.63 8.65
C THR A 272 -64.31 6.10 9.48
N ALA A 273 -64.13 6.56 10.72
CA ALA A 273 -63.11 6.06 11.65
C ALA A 273 -63.44 4.63 12.12
N ILE A 274 -64.71 4.35 12.41
CA ILE A 274 -65.20 3.01 12.77
C ILE A 274 -64.98 2.02 11.61
N ILE A 275 -65.33 2.39 10.37
CA ILE A 275 -65.09 1.56 9.18
C ILE A 275 -63.59 1.31 8.97
N ARG A 276 -62.72 2.32 9.13
CA ARG A 276 -61.26 2.11 9.08
C ARG A 276 -60.78 1.15 10.17
N ARG A 277 -61.29 1.25 11.41
CA ARG A 277 -60.91 0.36 12.52
C ARG A 277 -61.35 -1.09 12.30
N ILE A 278 -62.54 -1.31 11.74
CA ILE A 278 -63.06 -2.64 11.36
C ILE A 278 -62.24 -3.23 10.20
N ASN A 279 -61.93 -2.44 9.17
CA ASN A 279 -61.10 -2.91 8.05
C ASN A 279 -59.65 -3.18 8.47
N ALA A 280 -59.05 -2.36 9.34
CA ALA A 280 -57.75 -2.60 9.94
C ALA A 280 -57.72 -3.93 10.71
N TYR A 281 -58.76 -4.20 11.50
CA TYR A 281 -58.91 -5.47 12.25
C TYR A 281 -59.05 -6.69 11.32
N ARG A 282 -59.82 -6.57 10.22
CA ARG A 282 -59.97 -7.65 9.23
C ARG A 282 -58.74 -7.88 8.34
N LEU A 283 -57.92 -6.86 8.12
CA LEU A 283 -56.75 -6.92 7.23
C LEU A 283 -55.42 -7.10 7.97
N GLY A 284 -55.41 -7.12 9.31
CA GLY A 284 -54.19 -7.27 10.12
C GLY A 284 -53.19 -6.12 9.98
N LYS A 285 -53.63 -4.93 9.56
CA LYS A 285 -52.75 -3.77 9.28
C LYS A 285 -53.00 -2.63 10.27
N PRO A 286 -51.97 -1.85 10.64
CA PRO A 286 -52.14 -0.71 11.54
C PRO A 286 -53.07 0.35 10.92
N ILE A 287 -53.86 1.00 11.78
CA ILE A 287 -54.92 1.96 11.39
C ILE A 287 -54.39 3.11 10.53
N THR A 288 -53.12 3.49 10.72
CA THR A 288 -52.41 4.54 9.98
C THR A 288 -52.04 4.16 8.53
N ALA A 289 -52.01 2.87 8.19
CA ALA A 289 -51.69 2.40 6.82
C ALA A 289 -52.93 2.27 5.92
N VAL A 290 -54.14 2.48 6.45
CA VAL A 290 -55.40 2.46 5.69
C VAL A 290 -55.64 3.85 5.13
N GLY A 291 -55.21 4.07 3.88
CA GLY A 291 -55.39 5.34 3.17
C GLY A 291 -56.85 5.82 3.15
N SER A 292 -57.03 7.13 3.08
CA SER A 292 -58.33 7.81 3.14
C SER A 292 -59.16 7.66 1.86
N GLN A 293 -59.56 6.43 1.54
CA GLN A 293 -60.57 6.13 0.53
C GLN A 293 -61.91 6.77 0.94
N PRO A 294 -62.59 7.52 0.06
CA PRO A 294 -63.95 7.97 0.30
C PRO A 294 -64.86 6.76 0.56
N LEU A 295 -65.81 6.90 1.50
CA LEU A 295 -66.80 5.86 1.83
C LEU A 295 -67.50 5.33 0.55
N LEU A 296 -67.78 6.24 -0.38
CA LEU A 296 -68.38 5.98 -1.68
C LEU A 296 -67.56 5.04 -2.58
N ASP A 297 -66.23 5.12 -2.57
CA ASP A 297 -65.37 4.27 -3.40
C ASP A 297 -65.15 2.88 -2.79
N VAL A 298 -65.19 2.78 -1.45
CA VAL A 298 -65.31 1.48 -0.76
C VAL A 298 -66.63 0.81 -1.16
N PHE A 299 -67.75 1.53 -1.14
CA PHE A 299 -69.05 0.99 -1.56
C PHE A 299 -69.07 0.58 -3.04
N LYS A 300 -68.52 1.41 -3.95
CA LYS A 300 -68.39 1.07 -5.38
C LYS A 300 -67.53 -0.17 -5.63
N SER A 301 -66.45 -0.36 -4.89
CA SER A 301 -65.57 -1.53 -5.06
C SER A 301 -66.27 -2.82 -4.61
N TYR A 302 -67.11 -2.78 -3.57
CA TYR A 302 -68.01 -3.89 -3.24
C TYR A 302 -69.06 -4.18 -4.33
N THR A 303 -69.61 -3.16 -5.00
CA THR A 303 -70.59 -3.39 -6.09
C THR A 303 -69.95 -3.99 -7.34
N LYS A 304 -68.64 -3.78 -7.55
CA LYS A 304 -67.92 -4.22 -8.76
C LYS A 304 -67.60 -5.73 -8.80
N GLN A 305 -67.75 -6.45 -7.69
CA GLN A 305 -67.58 -7.91 -7.63
C GLN A 305 -68.85 -8.72 -7.97
N ALA A 306 -69.99 -8.06 -8.24
CA ALA A 306 -71.25 -8.73 -8.56
C ALA A 306 -71.49 -9.00 -10.06
N ASN A 307 -70.61 -8.51 -10.96
CA ASN A 307 -70.70 -8.73 -12.40
C ASN A 307 -69.30 -8.97 -12.99
N ILE A 308 -68.92 -10.24 -13.14
CA ILE A 308 -67.80 -10.67 -13.99
C ILE A 308 -68.28 -11.88 -14.79
N GLU A 309 -68.59 -11.66 -16.07
CA GLU A 309 -68.67 -12.74 -17.06
C GLU A 309 -67.31 -12.90 -17.76
N VAL A 310 -66.92 -14.17 -17.89
CA VAL A 310 -65.95 -14.80 -18.82
C VAL A 310 -65.00 -13.89 -19.63
N GLY A 311 -63.69 -14.06 -19.40
CA GLY A 311 -62.61 -13.64 -20.30
C GLY A 311 -61.29 -14.35 -19.97
N GLU A 312 -60.69 -15.03 -20.95
CA GLU A 312 -59.49 -15.87 -20.81
C GLU A 312 -58.18 -15.05 -20.74
N GLY A 313 -57.11 -15.57 -20.11
CA GLY A 313 -55.77 -14.95 -20.21
C GLY A 313 -54.73 -15.31 -19.14
N ASN A 314 -54.16 -16.52 -19.24
CA ASN A 314 -52.93 -17.07 -18.61
C ASN A 314 -52.05 -16.24 -17.63
N MET A 315 -51.70 -16.92 -16.51
CA MET A 315 -50.37 -17.11 -15.87
C MET A 315 -49.43 -15.90 -15.67
N GLN A 316 -48.80 -15.70 -14.49
CA GLN A 316 -47.84 -16.66 -13.93
C GLN A 316 -47.56 -16.48 -12.42
N GLN A 317 -47.19 -17.59 -11.76
CA GLN A 317 -46.66 -17.71 -10.38
C GLN A 317 -45.31 -16.96 -10.20
N ASN A 318 -44.80 -16.66 -8.99
CA ASN A 318 -44.63 -17.58 -7.86
C ASN A 318 -44.24 -16.90 -6.51
N CYS A 319 -44.55 -17.58 -5.39
CA CYS A 319 -43.86 -17.69 -4.06
C CYS A 319 -43.15 -16.49 -3.36
N GLN A 320 -43.01 -16.43 -2.01
CA GLN A 320 -43.10 -17.51 -1.02
C GLN A 320 -43.55 -17.07 0.40
N GLU A 321 -43.85 -18.10 1.22
CA GLU A 321 -44.20 -18.25 2.65
C GLU A 321 -43.46 -17.33 3.65
N GLU A 322 -43.89 -17.07 4.91
CA GLU A 322 -44.32 -17.94 6.04
C GLU A 322 -45.19 -17.11 7.06
N MET A 323 -45.80 -17.60 8.16
CA MET A 323 -46.38 -18.90 8.63
C MET A 323 -47.12 -18.62 9.99
N GLN A 324 -47.81 -19.61 10.59
CA GLN A 324 -48.33 -19.66 11.99
C GLN A 324 -49.50 -18.73 12.38
N MET A 325 -50.41 -19.10 13.30
CA MET A 325 -50.85 -20.42 13.79
C MET A 325 -52.31 -20.30 14.33
N MET A 326 -53.05 -21.40 14.23
CA MET A 326 -54.40 -21.66 14.76
C MET A 326 -54.75 -21.01 16.10
N THR A 327 -55.91 -20.34 16.16
CA THR A 327 -56.87 -20.49 17.27
C THR A 327 -58.29 -20.57 16.70
N THR A 328 -59.09 -21.48 17.26
CA THR A 328 -60.40 -21.92 16.77
C THR A 328 -61.56 -21.27 17.52
N ALA A 329 -62.76 -21.44 16.95
CA ALA A 329 -64.10 -21.17 17.51
C ALA A 329 -64.65 -19.72 17.41
N GLU A 330 -65.99 -19.64 17.41
CA GLU A 330 -66.83 -18.42 17.49
C GLU A 330 -66.92 -17.50 16.25
N SER A 331 -67.27 -18.04 15.07
CA SER A 331 -67.62 -17.20 13.90
C SER A 331 -68.84 -17.62 13.07
N GLN A 332 -69.62 -18.63 13.49
CA GLN A 332 -70.73 -19.13 12.67
C GLN A 332 -72.04 -18.32 12.79
N GLU A 333 -72.35 -17.74 13.96
CA GLU A 333 -73.50 -16.81 14.11
C GLU A 333 -73.20 -15.42 13.50
N ASN A 334 -71.96 -14.95 13.66
CA ASN A 334 -71.50 -13.67 13.12
C ASN A 334 -71.50 -13.64 11.58
N ALA A 335 -71.32 -14.80 10.93
CA ALA A 335 -71.42 -14.93 9.48
C ALA A 335 -72.84 -14.68 8.96
N MET A 336 -73.86 -15.24 9.61
CA MET A 336 -75.27 -15.02 9.23
C MET A 336 -75.70 -13.55 9.42
N MET A 337 -75.33 -12.92 10.55
CA MET A 337 -75.62 -11.50 10.75
C MET A 337 -74.92 -10.62 9.70
N ALA A 338 -73.65 -10.91 9.37
CA ALA A 338 -72.92 -10.19 8.33
C ALA A 338 -73.56 -10.37 6.93
N GLN A 339 -74.06 -11.56 6.60
CA GLN A 339 -74.72 -11.85 5.32
C GLN A 339 -76.10 -11.17 5.19
N LEU A 340 -76.81 -10.98 6.31
CA LEU A 340 -78.07 -10.22 6.38
C LEU A 340 -77.84 -8.71 6.25
N ILE A 341 -76.72 -8.20 6.80
CA ILE A 341 -76.28 -6.81 6.61
C ILE A 341 -75.79 -6.55 5.18
N LEU A 342 -75.06 -7.50 4.57
CA LEU A 342 -74.56 -7.37 3.20
C LEU A 342 -75.69 -7.43 2.14
N SER A 343 -76.71 -8.27 2.33
CA SER A 343 -77.85 -8.37 1.40
C SER A 343 -78.80 -7.16 1.47
N SER A 344 -78.89 -6.48 2.61
CA SER A 344 -79.70 -5.25 2.75
C SER A 344 -79.03 -3.99 2.18
N ILE A 345 -77.72 -4.03 1.92
CA ILE A 345 -76.95 -2.90 1.36
C ILE A 345 -77.20 -2.70 -0.15
N GLY A 346 -77.64 -3.72 -0.89
CA GLY A 346 -77.92 -3.60 -2.33
C GLY A 346 -79.00 -2.55 -2.69
N TYR A 347 -79.89 -2.23 -1.75
CA TYR A 347 -80.95 -1.22 -1.91
C TYR A 347 -80.52 0.22 -1.56
N VAL A 348 -79.26 0.43 -1.15
CA VAL A 348 -78.76 1.74 -0.68
C VAL A 348 -78.23 2.63 -1.83
N ALA A 349 -78.08 2.08 -3.04
CA ALA A 349 -77.43 2.77 -4.17
C ALA A 349 -78.14 4.05 -4.66
N ASN A 350 -79.45 4.18 -4.43
CA ASN A 350 -80.25 5.35 -4.84
C ASN A 350 -80.96 6.00 -3.63
N GLY A 351 -80.42 7.13 -3.17
CA GLY A 351 -81.10 8.22 -2.45
C GLY A 351 -82.17 7.90 -1.39
N SER A 352 -81.85 8.24 -0.13
CA SER A 352 -82.75 8.44 1.04
C SER A 352 -83.66 7.30 1.54
N LEU A 353 -84.11 6.37 0.69
CA LEU A 353 -85.12 5.36 1.08
C LEU A 353 -84.59 4.25 2.00
N GLY A 354 -83.34 3.80 1.82
CA GLY A 354 -82.76 2.74 2.66
C GLY A 354 -82.65 3.10 4.15
N LEU A 355 -82.43 4.38 4.45
CA LEU A 355 -82.33 4.90 5.82
C LEU A 355 -83.69 4.86 6.55
N LEU A 356 -84.80 5.09 5.82
CA LEU A 356 -86.16 5.00 6.36
C LEU A 356 -86.57 3.56 6.67
N VAL A 357 -86.18 2.57 5.86
CA VAL A 357 -86.53 1.16 6.09
C VAL A 357 -85.79 0.61 7.31
N ILE A 358 -84.48 0.86 7.42
CA ILE A 358 -83.68 0.43 8.57
C ILE A 358 -84.14 1.16 9.85
N GLY A 359 -84.38 2.47 9.78
CA GLY A 359 -84.94 3.24 10.89
C GLY A 359 -86.34 2.75 11.32
N GLY A 360 -87.20 2.40 10.36
CA GLY A 360 -88.53 1.87 10.61
C GLY A 360 -88.53 0.53 11.34
N ILE A 361 -87.64 -0.40 10.97
CA ILE A 361 -87.55 -1.72 11.62
C ILE A 361 -86.99 -1.59 13.04
N VAL A 362 -85.93 -0.79 13.24
CA VAL A 362 -85.32 -0.58 14.56
C VAL A 362 -86.26 0.16 15.52
N SER A 363 -87.02 1.16 15.04
CA SER A 363 -87.98 1.92 15.86
C SER A 363 -89.15 1.09 16.39
N LYS A 364 -89.40 -0.11 15.83
CA LYS A 364 -90.46 -1.02 16.28
C LYS A 364 -89.97 -2.08 17.29
N ALA A 365 -88.67 -2.35 17.34
CA ALA A 365 -88.05 -3.31 18.25
C ALA A 365 -87.46 -2.65 19.51
N ILE A 366 -87.03 -1.39 19.42
CA ILE A 366 -86.38 -0.65 20.49
C ILE A 366 -87.18 0.62 20.80
N SER A 367 -87.51 0.83 22.08
CA SER A 367 -88.17 2.06 22.53
C SER A 367 -87.36 3.29 22.12
N TRP A 368 -88.03 4.29 21.53
CA TRP A 368 -87.48 5.60 21.12
C TRP A 368 -86.50 6.19 22.15
N ARG A 369 -86.74 5.99 23.44
CA ARG A 369 -85.89 6.45 24.56
C ARG A 369 -84.43 5.99 24.44
N PHE A 370 -84.16 4.77 23.98
CA PHE A 370 -82.79 4.27 23.79
C PHE A 370 -82.12 4.83 22.52
N ILE A 371 -82.87 5.04 21.45
CA ILE A 371 -82.37 5.67 20.22
C ILE A 371 -82.03 7.14 20.51
N ALA A 372 -82.92 7.86 21.18
CA ALA A 372 -82.69 9.23 21.64
C ALA A 372 -81.50 9.32 22.62
N ALA A 373 -81.37 8.38 23.56
CA ALA A 373 -80.21 8.32 24.46
C ALA A 373 -78.90 8.04 23.72
N GLY A 374 -78.90 7.15 22.71
CA GLY A 374 -77.74 6.88 21.87
C GLY A 374 -77.32 8.08 21.02
N ILE A 375 -78.28 8.79 20.42
CA ILE A 375 -78.03 10.03 19.67
C ILE A 375 -77.51 11.13 20.61
N ALA A 376 -78.09 11.28 21.80
CA ALA A 376 -77.64 12.25 22.79
C ALA A 376 -76.22 11.94 23.32
N LEU A 377 -75.90 10.66 23.55
CA LEU A 377 -74.56 10.22 23.97
C LEU A 377 -73.52 10.46 22.86
N TYR A 378 -73.83 10.08 21.62
CA TYR A 378 -72.96 10.29 20.47
C TYR A 378 -72.73 11.79 20.18
N GLY A 379 -73.81 12.59 20.19
CA GLY A 379 -73.75 14.04 20.02
C GLY A 379 -73.03 14.75 21.16
N GLY A 380 -73.19 14.28 22.41
CA GLY A 380 -72.45 14.78 23.56
C GLY A 380 -70.95 14.51 23.48
N LEU A 381 -70.56 13.30 23.05
CA LEU A 381 -69.15 12.98 22.77
C LEU A 381 -68.60 13.83 21.62
N TYR A 382 -69.36 14.02 20.54
CA TYR A 382 -68.97 14.89 19.42
C TYR A 382 -68.74 16.34 19.86
N ALA A 383 -69.67 16.91 20.64
CA ALA A 383 -69.52 18.27 21.17
C ALA A 383 -68.34 18.40 22.14
N ALA A 384 -68.11 17.40 23.00
CA ALA A 384 -66.97 17.38 23.91
C ALA A 384 -65.62 17.30 23.16
N GLU A 385 -65.54 16.49 22.10
CA GLU A 385 -64.34 16.37 21.27
C GLU A 385 -64.12 17.64 20.42
N TYR A 386 -65.19 18.24 19.89
CA TYR A 386 -65.15 19.49 19.13
C TYR A 386 -64.73 20.70 19.99
N TRP A 387 -65.27 20.83 21.21
CA TRP A 387 -64.84 21.87 22.16
C TRP A 387 -63.39 21.67 22.66
N ARG A 388 -62.90 20.43 22.65
CA ARG A 388 -61.50 20.12 22.97
C ARG A 388 -60.54 20.39 21.80
N TRP A 389 -61.05 20.53 20.58
CA TRP A 389 -60.28 20.85 19.37
C TRP A 389 -60.01 22.36 19.24
N ASN A 390 -59.27 22.92 20.20
CA ASN A 390 -58.83 24.32 20.18
C ASN A 390 -57.51 24.51 19.42
N SER A 391 -57.05 25.76 19.29
CA SER A 391 -55.78 26.09 18.62
C SER A 391 -54.55 25.41 19.23
N GLY A 392 -54.51 25.21 20.55
CA GLY A 392 -53.42 24.49 21.22
C GLY A 392 -53.43 22.97 20.95
N ALA A 393 -54.62 22.36 20.83
CA ALA A 393 -54.76 20.96 20.42
C ALA A 393 -54.33 20.76 18.95
N LYS A 394 -54.65 21.72 18.07
CA LYS A 394 -54.13 21.76 16.68
C LYS A 394 -52.61 21.91 16.63
N GLU A 395 -52.04 22.80 17.46
CA GLU A 395 -50.59 22.99 17.57
C GLU A 395 -49.90 21.70 18.01
N GLN A 396 -50.39 21.04 19.07
CA GLN A 396 -49.81 19.78 19.53
C GLN A 396 -49.94 18.68 18.45
N HIS A 397 -51.07 18.61 17.75
CA HIS A 397 -51.24 17.63 16.67
C HIS A 397 -50.31 17.91 15.48
N LEU A 398 -50.05 19.18 15.15
CA LEU A 398 -49.05 19.56 14.16
C LEU A 398 -47.63 19.17 14.63
N LYS A 399 -47.29 19.44 15.89
CA LYS A 399 -46.00 19.05 16.51
C LYS A 399 -45.81 17.53 16.48
N ASP A 400 -46.85 16.75 16.78
CA ASP A 400 -46.83 15.27 16.71
C ASP A 400 -46.65 14.75 15.27
N GLN A 401 -47.39 15.29 14.31
CA GLN A 401 -47.25 14.94 12.88
C GLN A 401 -45.85 15.31 12.35
N PHE A 402 -45.37 16.52 12.67
CA PHE A 402 -44.05 17.02 12.34
C PHE A 402 -42.96 16.11 12.91
N ARG A 403 -43.04 15.76 14.20
CA ARG A 403 -42.13 14.82 14.88
C ARG A 403 -42.11 13.46 14.19
N HIS A 404 -43.27 12.90 13.85
CA HIS A 404 -43.34 11.57 13.24
C HIS A 404 -42.69 11.54 11.85
N HIS A 405 -42.99 12.54 11.01
CA HIS A 405 -42.40 12.68 9.68
C HIS A 405 -40.90 12.95 9.75
N LEU A 406 -40.46 13.88 10.61
CA LEU A 406 -39.06 14.21 10.78
C LEU A 406 -38.27 13.02 11.32
N ASN A 407 -38.76 12.29 12.34
CA ASN A 407 -38.10 11.08 12.86
C ASN A 407 -37.97 9.99 11.77
N ALA A 408 -38.97 9.82 10.92
CA ALA A 408 -38.91 8.89 9.79
C ALA A 408 -37.86 9.31 8.74
N ARG A 409 -37.79 10.59 8.39
CA ARG A 409 -36.77 11.13 7.45
C ARG A 409 -35.36 11.11 8.06
N MET A 410 -35.23 11.47 9.33
CA MET A 410 -33.97 11.53 10.08
C MET A 410 -33.26 10.17 10.18
N ARG A 411 -33.99 9.04 10.13
CA ARG A 411 -33.39 7.69 9.96
C ARG A 411 -32.57 7.57 8.68
N SER A 412 -33.09 8.05 7.55
CA SER A 412 -32.40 8.00 6.25
C SER A 412 -31.21 8.97 6.19
N VAL A 413 -31.30 10.06 6.94
CA VAL A 413 -30.20 11.03 7.09
C VAL A 413 -29.10 10.44 7.98
N ALA A 414 -29.46 9.84 9.12
CA ALA A 414 -28.51 9.21 10.05
C ALA A 414 -27.63 8.16 9.36
N THR A 415 -28.21 7.26 8.55
CA THR A 415 -27.43 6.26 7.80
C THR A 415 -26.49 6.91 6.79
N THR A 416 -26.94 7.97 6.10
CA THR A 416 -26.15 8.68 5.08
C THR A 416 -25.00 9.48 5.71
N HIS A 417 -25.26 10.17 6.82
CA HIS A 417 -24.24 10.94 7.55
C HIS A 417 -23.25 10.05 8.29
N THR A 418 -23.69 8.90 8.83
CA THR A 418 -22.76 7.91 9.42
C THR A 418 -21.76 7.43 8.37
N LEU A 419 -22.23 7.02 7.19
CA LEU A 419 -21.37 6.61 6.08
C LEU A 419 -20.45 7.76 5.59
N HIS A 420 -20.94 8.99 5.59
CA HIS A 420 -20.13 10.18 5.28
C HIS A 420 -19.01 10.37 6.30
N CYS A 421 -19.32 10.31 7.60
CA CYS A 421 -18.35 10.44 8.70
C CYS A 421 -17.29 9.33 8.65
N GLU A 422 -17.69 8.08 8.42
CA GLU A 422 -16.78 6.95 8.20
C GLU A 422 -15.81 7.23 7.05
N THR A 423 -16.33 7.70 5.91
CA THR A 423 -15.55 7.97 4.70
C THR A 423 -14.61 9.15 4.91
N GLN A 424 -15.06 10.21 5.60
CA GLN A 424 -14.27 11.39 5.92
C GLN A 424 -13.08 11.03 6.82
N VAL A 425 -13.31 10.29 7.92
CA VAL A 425 -12.25 9.85 8.83
C VAL A 425 -11.30 8.86 8.15
N LEU A 426 -11.81 7.91 7.36
CA LEU A 426 -10.97 6.97 6.62
C LEU A 426 -10.10 7.70 5.57
N ARG A 427 -10.63 8.71 4.89
CA ARG A 427 -9.86 9.53 3.93
C ARG A 427 -8.74 10.28 4.64
N GLU A 428 -8.99 10.83 5.83
CA GLU A 428 -7.97 11.52 6.62
C GLU A 428 -6.84 10.56 7.03
N MET A 429 -7.17 9.37 7.54
CA MET A 429 -6.17 8.35 7.89
C MET A 429 -5.38 7.86 6.66
N GLN A 430 -6.02 7.74 5.50
CA GLN A 430 -5.36 7.43 4.23
C GLN A 430 -4.43 8.56 3.77
N GLN A 431 -4.80 9.83 3.97
CA GLN A 431 -3.96 10.98 3.66
C GLN A 431 -2.72 11.04 4.56
N VAL A 432 -2.90 10.78 5.87
CA VAL A 432 -1.79 10.63 6.84
C VAL A 432 -0.86 9.49 6.43
N LEU A 433 -1.40 8.29 6.24
CA LEU A 433 -0.61 7.11 5.83
C LEU A 433 0.09 7.33 4.49
N GLY A 434 -0.56 8.00 3.52
CA GLY A 434 0.01 8.37 2.23
C GLY A 434 1.18 9.34 2.34
N GLY A 435 1.08 10.37 3.20
CA GLY A 435 2.17 11.31 3.47
C GLY A 435 3.37 10.64 4.17
N LEU A 436 3.10 9.79 5.15
CA LEU A 436 4.13 8.96 5.80
C LEU A 436 4.81 8.02 4.79
N LYS A 437 4.02 7.34 3.95
CA LYS A 437 4.50 6.42 2.89
C LYS A 437 5.34 7.13 1.84
N SER A 438 4.97 8.34 1.43
CA SER A 438 5.77 9.15 0.51
C SER A 438 7.13 9.52 1.11
N THR A 439 7.13 9.97 2.37
CA THR A 439 8.36 10.32 3.11
C THR A 439 9.29 9.11 3.26
N VAL A 440 8.76 7.99 3.73
CA VAL A 440 9.51 6.74 3.91
C VAL A 440 9.97 6.14 2.58
N GLY A 441 9.18 6.26 1.51
CA GLY A 441 9.56 5.86 0.16
C GLY A 441 10.76 6.66 -0.37
N GLY A 442 10.80 7.97 -0.10
CA GLY A 442 11.96 8.82 -0.41
C GLY A 442 13.23 8.36 0.31
N VAL A 443 13.14 8.04 1.60
CA VAL A 443 14.26 7.52 2.39
C VAL A 443 14.74 6.16 1.88
N HIS A 444 13.83 5.23 1.59
CA HIS A 444 14.20 3.94 0.99
C HIS A 444 14.92 4.12 -0.35
N GLN A 445 14.51 5.08 -1.18
CA GLN A 445 15.18 5.36 -2.45
C GLN A 445 16.58 5.96 -2.24
N GLU A 446 16.78 6.81 -1.23
CA GLU A 446 18.08 7.36 -0.85
C GLU A 446 19.03 6.25 -0.35
N MET A 447 18.58 5.40 0.58
CA MET A 447 19.33 4.24 1.08
C MET A 447 19.65 3.23 -0.03
N LYS A 448 18.69 2.95 -0.92
CA LYS A 448 18.89 2.08 -2.09
C LYS A 448 19.96 2.65 -3.04
N THR A 449 19.91 3.94 -3.31
CA THR A 449 20.89 4.63 -4.17
C THR A 449 22.29 4.56 -3.55
N GLU A 450 22.41 4.65 -2.21
CA GLU A 450 23.69 4.47 -1.52
C GLU A 450 24.22 3.03 -1.61
N LEU A 451 23.36 2.02 -1.46
CA LEU A 451 23.71 0.62 -1.66
C LEU A 451 24.17 0.33 -3.10
N ASP A 452 23.44 0.86 -4.10
CA ASP A 452 23.79 0.73 -5.51
C ASP A 452 25.09 1.50 -5.86
N ASN A 453 25.43 2.57 -5.13
CA ASN A 453 26.74 3.24 -5.22
C ASN A 453 27.87 2.37 -4.67
N MET A 454 27.74 1.86 -3.44
CA MET A 454 28.76 1.01 -2.81
C MET A 454 29.00 -0.29 -3.61
N ARG A 455 27.94 -0.90 -4.15
CA ARG A 455 28.06 -2.05 -5.07
C ARG A 455 28.92 -1.72 -6.29
N ARG A 456 28.68 -0.58 -6.94
CA ARG A 456 29.49 -0.11 -8.08
C ARG A 456 30.94 0.20 -7.70
N GLU A 457 31.23 0.65 -6.47
CA GLU A 457 32.61 0.79 -6.00
C GLU A 457 33.31 -0.57 -5.80
N ILE A 458 32.62 -1.55 -5.23
CA ILE A 458 33.14 -2.92 -5.05
C ILE A 458 33.43 -3.56 -6.43
N GLU A 459 32.55 -3.38 -7.42
CA GLU A 459 32.74 -3.87 -8.79
C GLU A 459 33.96 -3.22 -9.49
N LYS A 460 34.16 -1.90 -9.32
CA LYS A 460 35.36 -1.21 -9.81
C LYS A 460 36.63 -1.75 -9.16
N ILE A 461 36.61 -2.00 -7.86
CA ILE A 461 37.71 -2.58 -7.09
C ILE A 461 38.03 -4.00 -7.58
N ASP A 462 37.02 -4.80 -7.92
CA ASP A 462 37.23 -6.14 -8.51
C ASP A 462 37.80 -6.10 -9.92
N HIS A 463 37.41 -5.12 -10.74
CA HIS A 463 38.05 -4.88 -12.04
C HIS A 463 39.53 -4.51 -11.88
N VAL A 464 39.86 -3.57 -10.97
CA VAL A 464 41.25 -3.20 -10.66
C VAL A 464 42.05 -4.40 -10.14
N THR A 465 41.46 -5.21 -9.24
CA THR A 465 42.09 -6.42 -8.69
C THR A 465 42.43 -7.44 -9.78
N LYS A 466 41.54 -7.66 -10.76
CA LYS A 466 41.82 -8.52 -11.92
C LYS A 466 42.98 -8.00 -12.77
N GLY A 467 43.00 -6.68 -13.03
CA GLY A 467 44.10 -6.02 -13.74
C GLY A 467 45.45 -6.18 -13.03
N LEU A 468 45.50 -5.92 -11.72
CA LEU A 468 46.68 -6.10 -10.87
C LEU A 468 47.19 -7.55 -10.92
N ASN A 469 46.32 -8.54 -10.82
CA ASN A 469 46.70 -9.96 -10.92
C ASN A 469 47.29 -10.31 -12.30
N THR A 470 46.78 -9.74 -13.39
CA THR A 470 47.34 -9.94 -14.74
C THR A 470 48.73 -9.32 -14.85
N ILE A 471 48.94 -8.11 -14.30
CA ILE A 471 50.24 -7.44 -14.32
C ILE A 471 51.24 -8.20 -13.44
N LYS A 472 50.82 -8.69 -12.25
CA LYS A 472 51.62 -9.54 -11.35
C LYS A 472 52.05 -10.85 -12.02
N GLY A 473 51.16 -11.49 -12.79
CA GLY A 473 51.50 -12.65 -13.61
C GLY A 473 52.57 -12.34 -14.66
N LYS A 474 52.42 -11.24 -15.42
CA LYS A 474 53.40 -10.79 -16.41
C LYS A 474 54.76 -10.44 -15.79
N ALA A 475 54.77 -9.75 -14.64
CA ALA A 475 55.99 -9.41 -13.92
C ALA A 475 56.70 -10.67 -13.37
N SER A 476 55.94 -11.72 -13.00
CA SER A 476 56.53 -13.00 -12.60
C SER A 476 57.13 -13.75 -13.79
N PHE A 477 56.45 -13.76 -14.94
CA PHE A 477 56.97 -14.35 -16.18
C PHE A 477 58.28 -13.68 -16.62
N LEU A 478 58.31 -12.34 -16.65
CA LEU A 478 59.52 -11.58 -16.98
C LEU A 478 60.69 -11.87 -16.02
N ASN A 479 60.41 -12.12 -14.73
CA ASN A 479 61.45 -12.54 -13.79
C ASN A 479 62.00 -13.93 -14.11
N THR A 480 61.13 -14.87 -14.52
CA THR A 480 61.55 -16.21 -14.97
C THR A 480 62.37 -16.17 -16.27
N ASP A 481 62.03 -15.28 -17.20
CA ASP A 481 62.83 -15.05 -18.41
C ASP A 481 64.23 -14.48 -18.08
N LEU A 482 64.31 -13.56 -17.11
CA LEU A 482 65.59 -13.04 -16.61
C LEU A 482 66.41 -14.13 -15.91
N ASP A 483 65.80 -14.92 -15.02
CA ASP A 483 66.47 -16.05 -14.36
C ASP A 483 67.00 -17.07 -15.40
N ARG A 484 66.22 -17.34 -16.46
CA ARG A 484 66.63 -18.20 -17.57
C ARG A 484 67.81 -17.62 -18.35
N PHE A 485 67.74 -16.35 -18.73
CA PHE A 485 68.82 -15.66 -19.43
C PHE A 485 70.12 -15.68 -18.62
N GLU A 486 70.05 -15.37 -17.32
CA GLU A 486 71.22 -15.42 -16.45
C GLU A 486 71.81 -16.83 -16.34
N ASN A 487 70.97 -17.87 -16.22
CA ASN A 487 71.45 -19.24 -16.09
C ASN A 487 72.10 -19.72 -17.39
N GLU A 488 71.44 -19.53 -18.54
CA GLU A 488 71.93 -19.97 -19.86
C GLU A 488 73.19 -19.20 -20.31
N PHE A 489 73.22 -17.86 -20.14
CA PHE A 489 74.22 -17.00 -20.79
C PHE A 489 75.25 -16.39 -19.83
N LEU A 490 74.98 -16.27 -18.52
CA LEU A 490 75.88 -15.63 -17.56
C LEU A 490 76.50 -16.62 -16.55
N LYS A 491 75.75 -17.60 -16.03
CA LYS A 491 76.25 -18.57 -15.05
C LYS A 491 76.88 -19.81 -15.67
N ASN A 492 76.22 -20.46 -16.65
CA ASN A 492 76.72 -21.71 -17.24
C ASN A 492 78.08 -21.60 -17.93
N GLY A 493 78.56 -20.39 -18.22
CA GLY A 493 79.91 -20.16 -18.70
C GLY A 493 81.03 -20.51 -17.68
N SER A 494 80.75 -20.66 -16.38
CA SER A 494 81.79 -20.86 -15.36
C SER A 494 82.49 -22.22 -15.42
N HIS A 495 81.87 -23.23 -16.03
CA HIS A 495 82.45 -24.56 -16.22
C HIS A 495 82.75 -24.84 -17.70
N SER A 496 83.93 -24.45 -18.16
CA SER A 496 84.54 -25.18 -19.30
C SER A 496 84.82 -26.61 -18.82
N PRO A 497 84.32 -27.66 -19.50
CA PRO A 497 84.81 -29.01 -19.23
C PRO A 497 86.29 -29.04 -19.58
N VAL A 498 87.13 -29.40 -18.60
CA VAL A 498 88.53 -29.73 -18.87
C VAL A 498 88.52 -31.05 -19.63
N ILE A 499 88.72 -30.97 -20.94
CA ILE A 499 89.02 -32.15 -21.75
C ILE A 499 90.43 -32.59 -21.30
N GLN A 500 90.49 -33.75 -20.62
CA GLN A 500 91.74 -34.42 -20.23
C GLN A 500 92.43 -35.06 -21.44
#